data_AF-A0AAU5HZ56-F1
#
_entry.id   AF-A0AAU5HZ56-F1
#
_cell.length_a   1.000
_cell.length_b   1.000
_cell.length_c   1.000
_cell.angle_alpha   90.00
_cell.angle_beta   90.00
_cell.angle_gamma   90.00
#
_symmetry.space_group_name_H-M   'P 1'
#
loop_
_entity.id
_entity.type
_entity.pdbx_description
1 polymer ?
#
loop_
_entity_poly.entity_id
_entity_poly.type
_entity_poly.pdbx_seq_one_letter_code
_entity_poly.pdbx_strand_id
1 'polypeptide(L)'
;MYEPEPSKYRNLDARSLRGIAHPLRMQLLNALRRYGPATASMLAERLGESSGATSYHLRQLATHGFVEDAPERGKGRERWWQAVEQGIGFDENLLIDADPAVRGAADTFLHEVATTHARELSTWVGTREDWLPNWSHSTDMSDWTVRLTPERTRELVGKMHELLESYEDENAPGAEQVRFHLHAFPTESE
;
A
#
# COMPACT_ATOMS: atom_id res chain seq x y z
N MET A 1 -15.85 21.76 17.89
CA MET A 1 -14.59 21.86 17.14
C MET A 1 -14.33 20.44 16.65
N TYR A 2 -14.64 20.17 15.38
CA TYR A 2 -14.41 18.85 14.79
C TYR A 2 -12.92 18.78 14.49
N GLU A 3 -12.18 18.03 15.29
CA GLU A 3 -10.83 17.61 14.90
C GLU A 3 -11.03 16.62 13.75
N PRO A 4 -10.48 16.88 12.54
CA PRO A 4 -10.55 15.89 11.49
C PRO A 4 -9.85 14.63 11.99
N GLU A 5 -10.56 13.49 11.91
CA GLU A 5 -9.98 12.16 12.11
C GLU A 5 -8.65 12.08 11.33
N PRO A 6 -7.57 11.57 11.94
CA PRO A 6 -6.30 11.44 11.24
C PRO A 6 -6.51 10.64 9.96
N SER A 7 -6.08 11.20 8.84
CA SER A 7 -6.14 10.52 7.54
C SER A 7 -5.62 9.10 7.67
N LYS A 8 -6.41 8.10 7.27
CA LYS A 8 -5.96 6.70 7.15
C LYS A 8 -4.79 6.53 6.17
N TYR A 9 -4.51 7.57 5.38
CA TYR A 9 -3.54 7.61 4.31
C TYR A 9 -2.42 8.61 4.60
N ARG A 10 -1.19 8.13 4.48
CA ARG A 10 0.00 8.98 4.54
C ARG A 10 0.31 9.56 3.18
N ASN A 11 0.25 10.88 3.02
CA ASN A 11 0.81 11.49 1.81
C ASN A 11 2.34 11.46 1.86
N LEU A 12 2.96 10.87 0.83
CA LEU A 12 4.40 10.85 0.70
C LEU A 12 4.95 12.24 0.40
N ASP A 13 6.04 12.54 1.07
CA ASP A 13 6.94 13.66 0.77
C ASP A 13 8.32 13.11 0.38
N ALA A 14 9.23 13.96 -0.07
CA ALA A 14 10.58 13.55 -0.46
C ALA A 14 11.33 12.79 0.66
N ARG A 15 11.07 13.12 1.93
CA ARG A 15 11.72 12.47 3.09
C ARG A 15 11.21 11.05 3.29
N SER A 16 9.90 10.88 3.33
CA SER A 16 9.22 9.61 3.57
C SER A 16 9.34 8.68 2.37
N LEU A 17 9.34 9.23 1.14
CA LEU A 17 9.62 8.48 -0.07
C LEU A 17 10.98 7.77 -0.01
N ARG A 18 12.05 8.47 0.38
CA ARG A 18 13.38 7.85 0.62
C ARG A 18 13.33 6.74 1.68
N GLY A 19 12.41 6.86 2.63
CA GLY A 19 12.16 5.90 3.69
C GLY A 19 11.44 4.63 3.26
N ILE A 20 10.64 4.67 2.18
CA ILE A 20 9.82 3.54 1.73
C ILE A 20 10.25 2.97 0.38
N ALA A 21 10.90 3.74 -0.49
CA ALA A 21 11.36 3.35 -1.83
C ALA A 21 12.48 2.30 -1.79
N HIS A 22 12.14 1.08 -1.38
CA HIS A 22 12.96 -0.13 -1.43
C HIS A 22 12.00 -1.33 -1.39
N PRO A 23 12.16 -2.33 -2.27
CA PRO A 23 11.24 -3.46 -2.38
C PRO A 23 10.94 -4.13 -1.02
N LEU A 24 11.99 -4.50 -0.29
CA LEU A 24 11.83 -5.14 1.03
C LEU A 24 11.11 -4.25 2.06
N ARG A 25 11.28 -2.92 2.03
CA ARG A 25 10.58 -2.02 2.97
C ARG A 25 9.09 -1.97 2.68
N MET A 26 8.71 -1.96 1.40
CA MET A 26 7.31 -2.03 0.98
C MET A 26 6.68 -3.37 1.34
N GLN A 27 7.40 -4.48 1.12
CA GLN A 27 6.94 -5.81 1.51
C GLN A 27 6.75 -5.95 3.03
N LEU A 28 7.68 -5.42 3.83
CA LEU A 28 7.58 -5.41 5.29
C LEU A 28 6.37 -4.60 5.78
N LEU A 29 6.18 -3.39 5.24
CA LEU A 29 5.02 -2.56 5.58
C LEU A 29 3.70 -3.23 5.19
N ASN A 30 3.64 -3.81 3.99
CA ASN A 30 2.45 -4.55 3.52
C ASN A 30 2.17 -5.78 4.39
N ALA A 31 3.20 -6.51 4.81
CA ALA A 31 3.04 -7.66 5.70
C ALA A 31 2.48 -7.23 7.08
N LEU A 32 2.98 -6.14 7.65
CA LEU A 32 2.49 -5.60 8.93
C LEU A 32 1.04 -5.10 8.82
N ARG A 33 0.66 -4.47 7.71
CA ARG A 33 -0.73 -4.05 7.46
C ARG A 33 -1.67 -5.24 7.30
N ARG A 34 -1.25 -6.25 6.55
CA ARG A 34 -2.10 -7.41 6.21
C ARG A 34 -2.24 -8.41 7.35
N TYR A 35 -1.15 -8.71 8.04
CA TYR A 35 -1.10 -9.79 9.03
C TYR A 35 -1.00 -9.29 10.47
N GLY A 36 -0.97 -7.97 10.67
CA GLY A 36 -0.86 -7.33 11.96
C GLY A 36 0.58 -7.27 12.50
N PRO A 37 0.72 -6.86 13.77
CA PRO A 37 2.02 -6.70 14.41
C PRO A 37 2.86 -7.98 14.40
N ALA A 38 4.18 -7.85 14.18
CA ALA A 38 5.09 -8.99 14.10
C ALA A 38 6.51 -8.64 14.56
N THR A 39 7.30 -9.67 14.91
CA THR A 39 8.73 -9.52 15.19
C THR A 39 9.55 -9.53 13.89
N ALA A 40 10.78 -9.01 13.96
CA ALA A 40 11.70 -9.08 12.82
C ALA A 40 11.99 -10.51 12.36
N SER A 41 12.03 -11.49 13.27
CA SER A 41 12.26 -12.89 12.93
C SER A 41 11.08 -13.50 12.18
N MET A 42 9.84 -13.21 12.61
CA MET A 42 8.63 -13.68 11.91
C MET A 42 8.52 -13.11 10.50
N LEU A 43 8.86 -11.82 10.33
CA LEU A 43 8.86 -11.16 9.03
C LEU A 43 9.98 -11.69 8.13
N ALA A 44 11.17 -11.93 8.68
CA ALA A 44 12.30 -12.51 7.97
C ALA A 44 11.96 -13.91 7.42
N GLU A 45 11.39 -14.77 8.26
CA GLU A 45 10.92 -16.10 7.86
C GLU A 45 9.87 -16.02 6.74
N ARG A 46 8.88 -15.13 6.89
CA ARG A 46 7.80 -14.95 5.90
C ARG A 46 8.30 -14.48 4.55
N LEU A 47 9.29 -13.59 4.53
CA LEU A 47 9.80 -12.97 3.30
C LEU A 47 11.03 -13.68 2.73
N GLY A 48 11.51 -14.75 3.37
CA GLY A 48 12.73 -15.46 2.94
C GLY A 48 14.00 -14.63 3.12
N GLU A 49 14.00 -13.73 4.11
CA GLU A 49 15.07 -12.76 4.37
C GLU A 49 15.84 -13.09 5.64
N SER A 50 16.99 -12.43 5.83
CA SER A 50 17.71 -12.53 7.11
C SER A 50 17.08 -11.65 8.19
N SER A 51 17.12 -12.10 9.45
CA SER A 51 16.65 -11.32 10.60
C SER A 51 17.44 -10.01 10.77
N GLY A 52 18.73 -10.01 10.40
CA GLY A 52 19.60 -8.83 10.40
C GLY A 52 19.16 -7.77 9.39
N ALA A 53 18.97 -8.16 8.13
CA ALA A 53 18.50 -7.26 7.07
C ALA A 53 17.08 -6.73 7.40
N THR A 54 16.18 -7.64 7.80
CA THR A 54 14.81 -7.29 8.19
C THR A 54 14.79 -6.26 9.31
N SER A 55 15.59 -6.47 10.36
CA SER A 55 15.70 -5.52 11.48
C SER A 55 16.25 -4.16 11.04
N TYR A 56 17.20 -4.13 10.11
CA TYR A 56 17.72 -2.90 9.54
C TYR A 56 16.62 -2.11 8.80
N HIS A 57 15.87 -2.78 7.92
CA HIS A 57 14.80 -2.13 7.16
C HIS A 57 13.63 -1.67 8.04
N LEU A 58 13.26 -2.43 9.07
CA LEU A 58 12.24 -2.00 10.04
C LEU A 58 12.66 -0.73 10.79
N ARG A 59 13.93 -0.61 11.20
CA ARG A 59 14.44 0.64 11.80
C ARG A 59 14.42 1.82 10.84
N GLN A 60 14.71 1.60 9.56
CA GLN A 60 14.59 2.64 8.54
C GLN A 60 13.13 3.08 8.39
N LEU A 61 12.20 2.12 8.24
CA LEU A 61 10.77 2.42 8.20
C LEU A 61 10.32 3.22 9.43
N ALA A 62 10.79 2.85 10.62
CA ALA A 62 10.46 3.55 11.86
C ALA A 62 11.03 4.96 11.93
N THR A 63 12.26 5.16 11.48
CA THR A 63 12.90 6.49 11.38
C THR A 63 12.10 7.43 10.48
N HIS A 64 11.43 6.87 9.49
CA HIS A 64 10.54 7.59 8.60
C HIS A 64 9.07 7.56 9.03
N GLY A 65 8.71 6.91 10.14
CA GLY A 65 7.36 6.91 10.71
C GLY A 65 6.34 5.99 10.01
N PHE A 66 6.79 4.97 9.27
CA PHE A 66 5.88 4.00 8.64
C PHE A 66 5.49 2.85 9.58
N VAL A 67 6.37 2.54 10.52
CA VAL A 67 6.17 1.49 11.53
C VAL A 67 6.62 2.01 12.89
N GLU A 68 6.08 1.44 13.94
CA GLU A 68 6.42 1.77 15.31
C GLU A 68 6.53 0.51 16.18
N ASP A 69 7.01 0.68 17.40
CA ASP A 69 7.09 -0.42 18.36
C ASP A 69 5.71 -0.74 18.92
N ALA A 70 5.41 -2.04 19.03
CA ALA A 70 4.20 -2.57 19.64
C ALA A 70 4.54 -3.36 20.93
N PRO A 71 5.08 -2.70 21.97
CA PRO A 71 5.64 -3.37 23.15
C PRO A 71 4.61 -4.20 23.93
N GLU A 72 3.33 -3.85 23.88
CA GLU A 72 2.23 -4.57 24.50
C GLU A 72 2.00 -5.98 23.94
N ARG A 73 2.55 -6.28 22.75
CA ARG A 73 2.50 -7.62 22.13
C ARG A 73 3.63 -8.54 22.59
N GLY A 74 4.70 -7.99 23.17
CA GLY A 74 5.89 -8.74 23.54
C GLY A 74 5.81 -9.41 24.91
N LYS A 75 6.44 -10.60 25.03
CA LYS A 75 6.89 -11.15 26.32
C LYS A 75 8.42 -11.10 26.36
N GLY A 76 8.99 -10.47 27.38
CA GLY A 76 10.45 -10.42 27.56
C GLY A 76 11.16 -9.37 26.69
N ARG A 77 12.24 -9.76 25.99
CA ARG A 77 13.14 -8.84 25.24
C ARG A 77 12.82 -8.72 23.75
N GLU A 78 11.75 -9.34 23.28
CA GLU A 78 11.39 -9.33 21.86
C GLU A 78 10.81 -7.97 21.45
N ARG A 79 11.32 -7.42 20.35
CA ARG A 79 10.83 -6.18 19.76
C ARG A 79 9.78 -6.49 18.70
N TRP A 80 8.56 -6.03 18.95
CA TRP A 80 7.43 -6.14 18.06
C TRP A 80 7.22 -4.84 17.31
N TRP A 81 6.84 -4.95 16.04
CA TRP A 81 6.60 -3.83 15.15
C TRP A 81 5.15 -3.83 14.68
N GLN A 82 4.58 -2.65 14.48
CA GLN A 82 3.28 -2.47 13.84
C GLN A 82 3.32 -1.33 12.82
N ALA A 83 2.44 -1.37 11.81
CA ALA A 83 2.28 -0.27 10.87
C ALA A 83 1.51 0.89 11.54
N VAL A 84 1.95 2.12 11.31
CA VAL A 84 1.31 3.33 11.90
C VAL A 84 0.02 3.69 11.16
N GLU A 85 0.00 3.56 9.83
CA GLU A 85 -1.13 3.97 8.98
C GLU A 85 -1.51 2.86 7.99
N GLN A 86 -2.78 2.82 7.57
CA GLN A 86 -3.33 1.77 6.72
C GLN A 86 -3.02 1.99 5.23
N GLY A 87 -2.89 3.24 4.78
CA GLY A 87 -2.67 3.61 3.38
C GLY A 87 -1.47 4.51 3.14
N ILE A 88 -1.09 4.68 1.88
CA ILE A 88 -0.11 5.67 1.44
C ILE A 88 -0.73 6.41 0.24
N GLY A 89 -0.85 7.73 0.35
CA GLY A 89 -1.11 8.62 -0.78
C GLY A 89 0.20 8.99 -1.46
N PHE A 90 0.21 8.98 -2.79
CA PHE A 90 1.36 9.36 -3.59
C PHE A 90 1.08 10.68 -4.31
N ASP A 91 1.91 11.69 -4.05
CA ASP A 91 1.85 12.97 -4.76
C ASP A 91 2.64 12.88 -6.07
N GLU A 92 1.93 13.07 -7.19
CA GLU A 92 2.51 13.07 -8.55
C GLU A 92 3.63 14.10 -8.71
N ASN A 93 3.63 15.18 -7.92
CA ASN A 93 4.69 16.20 -7.94
C ASN A 93 6.07 15.61 -7.59
N LEU A 94 6.15 14.48 -6.87
CA LEU A 94 7.40 13.79 -6.57
C LEU A 94 8.12 13.26 -7.82
N LEU A 95 7.39 13.03 -8.92
CA LEU A 95 7.96 12.60 -10.20
C LEU A 95 8.65 13.74 -10.95
N ILE A 96 8.31 14.99 -10.65
CA ILE A 96 8.86 16.19 -11.28
C ILE A 96 9.66 17.05 -10.29
N ASP A 97 10.01 16.49 -9.12
CA ASP A 97 10.83 17.16 -8.11
C ASP A 97 12.17 17.63 -8.69
N ALA A 98 12.73 18.72 -8.19
CA ALA A 98 14.01 19.24 -8.66
C ALA A 98 15.19 18.28 -8.40
N ASP A 99 15.15 17.52 -7.29
CA ASP A 99 16.19 16.57 -6.90
C ASP A 99 16.08 15.24 -7.68
N PRO A 100 17.08 14.87 -8.51
CA PRO A 100 17.08 13.61 -9.25
C PRO A 100 16.96 12.36 -8.35
N ALA A 101 17.46 12.42 -7.11
CA ALA A 101 17.35 11.30 -6.18
C ALA A 101 15.91 11.09 -5.70
N VAL A 102 15.13 12.17 -5.56
CA VAL A 102 13.70 12.09 -5.22
C VAL A 102 12.92 11.48 -6.38
N ARG A 103 13.16 11.96 -7.62
CA ARG A 103 12.51 11.39 -8.82
C ARG A 103 12.83 9.89 -8.99
N GLY A 104 14.09 9.49 -8.85
CA GLY A 104 14.47 8.07 -8.93
C GLY A 104 13.85 7.20 -7.83
N ALA A 105 13.67 7.74 -6.62
CA ALA A 105 12.95 7.06 -5.56
C ALA A 105 11.45 6.94 -5.86
N ALA A 106 10.85 7.95 -6.49
CA ALA A 106 9.45 7.96 -6.90
C ALA A 106 9.21 6.90 -7.98
N ASP A 107 10.08 6.82 -8.99
CA ASP A 107 10.05 5.78 -10.02
C ASP A 107 10.16 4.38 -9.40
N THR A 108 11.13 4.19 -8.49
CA THR A 108 11.31 2.90 -7.79
C THR A 108 10.05 2.49 -7.02
N PHE A 109 9.43 3.45 -6.33
CA PHE A 109 8.18 3.22 -5.61
C PHE A 109 7.05 2.79 -6.55
N LEU A 110 6.84 3.50 -7.67
CA LEU A 110 5.78 3.16 -8.63
C LEU A 110 5.99 1.77 -9.26
N HIS A 111 7.23 1.40 -9.59
CA HIS A 111 7.53 0.06 -10.13
C HIS A 111 7.21 -1.06 -9.13
N GLU A 112 7.52 -0.85 -7.85
CA GLU A 112 7.22 -1.84 -6.81
C GLU A 112 5.71 -1.92 -6.52
N VAL A 113 4.99 -0.79 -6.57
CA VAL A 113 3.51 -0.76 -6.49
C VAL A 113 2.93 -1.59 -7.64
N ALA A 114 3.34 -1.33 -8.88
CA ALA A 114 2.87 -2.08 -10.05
C ALA A 114 3.17 -3.58 -9.93
N THR A 115 4.38 -3.93 -9.50
CA THR A 115 4.80 -5.32 -9.29
C THR A 115 3.95 -6.01 -8.21
N THR A 116 3.66 -5.31 -7.11
CA THR A 116 2.80 -5.81 -6.03
C THR A 116 1.38 -6.02 -6.53
N HIS A 117 0.81 -5.07 -7.28
CA HIS A 117 -0.54 -5.18 -7.82
C HIS A 117 -0.67 -6.39 -8.75
N ALA A 118 0.27 -6.57 -9.68
CA ALA A 118 0.29 -7.73 -10.58
C ALA A 118 0.37 -9.06 -9.82
N ARG A 119 1.17 -9.13 -8.75
CA ARG A 119 1.29 -10.33 -7.90
C ARG A 119 0.00 -10.61 -7.12
N GLU A 120 -0.60 -9.59 -6.53
CA GLU A 120 -1.87 -9.70 -5.79
C GLU A 120 -2.99 -10.18 -6.72
N LEU A 121 -3.13 -9.58 -7.90
CA LEU A 121 -4.10 -9.97 -8.91
C LEU A 121 -3.91 -11.42 -9.36
N SER A 122 -2.68 -11.80 -9.73
CA SER A 122 -2.35 -13.17 -10.14
C SER A 122 -2.64 -14.20 -9.04
N THR A 123 -2.34 -13.86 -7.78
CA THR A 123 -2.67 -14.72 -6.63
C THR A 123 -4.16 -14.93 -6.51
N TRP A 124 -4.97 -13.87 -6.57
CA TRP A 124 -6.43 -13.99 -6.48
C TRP A 124 -7.02 -14.79 -7.66
N VAL A 125 -6.53 -14.58 -8.89
CA VAL A 125 -6.95 -15.39 -10.05
C VAL A 125 -6.67 -16.87 -9.79
N GLY A 126 -5.49 -17.20 -9.24
CA GLY A 126 -5.10 -18.58 -8.94
C GLY A 126 -5.86 -19.23 -7.78
N THR A 127 -6.44 -18.46 -6.86
CA THR A 127 -7.17 -18.96 -5.69
C THR A 127 -8.67 -18.63 -5.74
N ARG A 128 -9.20 -18.21 -6.89
CA ARG A 128 -10.57 -17.69 -7.02
C ARG A 128 -11.64 -18.67 -6.55
N GLU A 129 -11.45 -19.96 -6.80
CA GLU A 129 -12.41 -21.02 -6.46
C GLU A 129 -12.42 -21.39 -4.96
N ASP A 130 -11.40 -20.96 -4.20
CA ASP A 130 -11.31 -21.22 -2.76
C ASP A 130 -12.20 -20.26 -1.94
N TRP A 131 -12.69 -19.19 -2.56
CA TRP A 131 -13.57 -18.20 -1.92
C TRP A 131 -15.04 -18.65 -1.93
N LEU A 132 -15.80 -18.23 -0.90
CA LEU A 132 -17.24 -18.48 -0.84
C LEU A 132 -17.96 -17.94 -2.11
N PRO A 133 -19.04 -18.59 -2.59
CA PRO A 133 -19.69 -18.21 -3.85
C PRO A 133 -20.14 -16.76 -3.93
N ASN A 134 -20.58 -16.17 -2.81
CA ASN A 134 -20.96 -14.75 -2.77
C ASN A 134 -19.76 -13.82 -3.01
N TRP A 135 -18.54 -14.22 -2.68
CA TRP A 135 -17.32 -13.45 -2.93
C TRP A 135 -16.73 -13.69 -4.31
N SER A 136 -16.78 -14.91 -4.84
CA SER A 136 -16.27 -15.21 -6.19
C SER A 136 -17.08 -14.56 -7.32
N HIS A 137 -18.31 -14.11 -7.03
CA HIS A 137 -19.18 -13.35 -7.94
C HIS A 137 -19.21 -11.83 -7.67
N SER A 138 -18.52 -11.35 -6.63
CA SER A 138 -18.49 -9.92 -6.24
C SER A 138 -17.13 -9.29 -6.58
N THR A 139 -16.64 -9.54 -7.79
CA THR A 139 -15.30 -9.14 -8.25
C THR A 139 -15.39 -8.42 -9.59
N ASP A 140 -14.50 -7.48 -9.87
CA ASP A 140 -14.38 -6.82 -11.19
C ASP A 140 -12.97 -7.04 -11.78
N MET A 141 -12.91 -7.18 -13.11
CA MET A 141 -11.68 -7.23 -13.90
C MET A 141 -11.84 -6.46 -15.22
N SER A 142 -12.78 -5.52 -15.24
CA SER A 142 -13.17 -4.86 -16.48
C SER A 142 -12.15 -3.78 -16.86
N ASP A 143 -11.91 -3.61 -18.16
CA ASP A 143 -11.16 -2.47 -18.69
C ASP A 143 -12.07 -1.57 -19.53
N TRP A 144 -11.85 -0.26 -19.42
CA TRP A 144 -12.53 0.75 -20.23
C TRP A 144 -11.51 1.71 -20.80
N THR A 145 -11.57 1.93 -22.11
CA THR A 145 -10.79 2.96 -22.78
C THR A 145 -11.68 4.15 -23.11
N VAL A 146 -11.40 5.31 -22.52
CA VAL A 146 -12.15 6.56 -22.72
C VAL A 146 -11.23 7.68 -23.18
N ARG A 147 -11.72 8.55 -24.07
CA ARG A 147 -10.96 9.72 -24.52
C ARG A 147 -11.19 10.88 -23.55
N LEU A 148 -10.17 11.23 -22.77
CA LEU A 148 -10.22 12.30 -21.77
C LEU A 148 -9.04 13.27 -21.94
N THR A 149 -9.24 14.52 -21.53
CA THR A 149 -8.13 15.47 -21.32
C THR A 149 -7.47 15.19 -19.96
N PRO A 150 -6.24 15.66 -19.70
CA PRO A 150 -5.59 15.49 -18.39
C PRO A 150 -6.43 16.02 -17.22
N GLU A 151 -7.16 17.12 -17.41
CA GLU A 151 -8.06 17.70 -16.40
C GLU A 151 -9.20 16.75 -16.06
N ARG A 152 -9.83 16.15 -17.08
CA ARG A 152 -10.93 15.20 -16.90
C ARG A 152 -10.44 13.87 -16.33
N THR A 153 -9.23 13.43 -16.67
CA THR A 153 -8.61 12.25 -16.06
C THR A 153 -8.40 12.47 -14.57
N ARG A 154 -7.81 13.59 -14.14
CA ARG A 154 -7.63 13.93 -12.73
C ARG A 154 -8.96 14.03 -11.98
N GLU A 155 -9.96 14.67 -12.58
CA GLU A 155 -11.31 14.75 -12.01
C GLU A 155 -11.95 13.37 -11.82
N LEU A 156 -11.83 12.48 -12.81
CA LEU A 156 -12.37 11.12 -12.73
C LEU A 156 -11.65 10.29 -11.67
N VAL A 157 -10.31 10.35 -11.60
CA VAL A 157 -9.53 9.67 -10.56
C VAL A 157 -9.97 10.12 -9.17
N GLY A 158 -10.11 11.43 -8.94
CA GLY A 158 -10.60 11.97 -7.67
C GLY A 158 -11.99 11.45 -7.31
N LYS A 159 -12.94 11.47 -8.25
CA LYS A 159 -14.30 10.94 -8.05
C LYS A 159 -14.31 9.44 -7.73
N MET A 160 -13.41 8.66 -8.35
CA MET A 160 -13.30 7.23 -8.06
C MET A 160 -12.76 6.98 -6.64
N HIS A 161 -11.79 7.78 -6.17
CA HIS A 161 -11.32 7.71 -4.79
C HIS A 161 -12.44 8.08 -3.80
N GLU A 162 -13.13 9.21 -4.01
CA GLU A 162 -14.26 9.64 -3.18
C GLU A 162 -15.37 8.58 -3.14
N LEU A 163 -15.65 7.94 -4.28
CA LEU A 163 -16.60 6.83 -4.36
C LEU A 163 -16.16 5.66 -3.49
N LEU A 164 -14.92 5.19 -3.62
CA LEU A 164 -14.41 4.06 -2.82
C LEU A 164 -14.42 4.37 -1.32
N GLU A 165 -14.02 5.57 -0.92
CA GLU A 165 -14.06 6.03 0.46
C GLU A 165 -15.48 6.01 1.03
N SER A 166 -16.49 6.36 0.22
CA SER A 166 -17.90 6.37 0.65
C SER A 166 -18.52 4.99 0.91
N TYR A 167 -17.85 3.90 0.47
CA TYR A 167 -18.31 2.52 0.64
C TYR A 167 -17.61 1.78 1.79
N GLU A 168 -16.78 2.47 2.59
CA GLU A 168 -16.10 1.84 3.72
C GLU A 168 -17.08 1.52 4.86
N ASP A 169 -17.51 0.26 4.96
CA ASP A 169 -18.33 -0.24 6.06
C ASP A 169 -17.47 -0.61 7.28
N GLU A 170 -17.15 0.37 8.13
CA GLU A 170 -16.34 0.13 9.33
C GLU A 170 -17.00 -0.89 10.29
N ASN A 171 -16.33 -2.03 10.49
CA ASN A 171 -16.68 -3.07 11.46
C ASN A 171 -18.04 -3.78 11.23
N ALA A 172 -18.55 -3.81 10.00
CA ALA A 172 -19.78 -4.55 9.69
C ALA A 172 -19.57 -6.08 9.82
N PRO A 173 -20.52 -6.82 10.45
CA PRO A 173 -20.42 -8.29 10.51
C PRO A 173 -20.36 -8.94 9.13
N GLY A 174 -19.30 -9.73 8.88
CA GLY A 174 -19.07 -10.40 7.60
C GLY A 174 -18.35 -9.54 6.55
N ALA A 175 -17.91 -8.33 6.90
CA ALA A 175 -17.00 -7.54 6.07
C ALA A 175 -15.64 -8.23 5.97
N GLU A 176 -15.09 -8.27 4.76
CA GLU A 176 -13.75 -8.79 4.46
C GLU A 176 -12.88 -7.66 3.88
N GLN A 177 -11.56 -7.84 3.92
CA GLN A 177 -10.66 -6.89 3.25
C GLN A 177 -10.76 -7.05 1.73
N VAL A 178 -11.35 -6.06 1.06
CA VAL A 178 -11.42 -5.97 -0.39
C VAL A 178 -10.33 -5.03 -0.90
N ARG A 179 -9.55 -5.48 -1.88
CA ARG A 179 -8.49 -4.68 -2.50
C ARG A 179 -8.94 -4.21 -3.88
N PHE A 180 -8.89 -2.90 -4.11
CA PHE A 180 -9.04 -2.28 -5.42
C PHE A 180 -7.68 -1.82 -5.93
N HIS A 181 -7.38 -2.12 -7.19
CA HIS A 181 -6.28 -1.51 -7.92
C HIS A 181 -6.87 -0.65 -9.02
N LEU A 182 -6.59 0.65 -8.97
CA LEU A 182 -7.08 1.60 -9.95
C LEU A 182 -5.89 2.16 -10.71
N HIS A 183 -5.90 2.00 -12.03
CA HIS A 183 -4.83 2.47 -12.90
C HIS A 183 -5.45 3.32 -14.01
N ALA A 184 -5.08 4.60 -14.08
CA ALA A 184 -5.42 5.48 -15.18
C ALA A 184 -4.13 5.97 -15.83
N PHE A 185 -3.89 5.57 -17.08
CA PHE A 185 -2.71 5.97 -17.83
C PHE A 185 -3.09 6.19 -19.31
N PRO A 186 -2.44 7.13 -20.00
CA PRO A 186 -2.62 7.27 -21.43
C PRO A 186 -2.07 6.04 -22.16
N THR A 187 -2.73 5.65 -23.24
CA THR A 187 -2.23 4.64 -24.19
C THR A 187 -1.93 5.30 -25.53
N GLU A 188 -0.99 4.72 -26.29
CA GLU A 188 -0.80 5.13 -27.67
C GLU A 188 -2.08 4.82 -28.45
N SER A 189 -2.56 5.79 -29.23
CA SER A 189 -3.59 5.54 -30.24
C SER A 189 -2.87 5.05 -31.48
N GLU A 190 -3.20 3.85 -31.97
CA GLU A 190 -2.75 3.37 -33.28
C GLU A 190 -3.06 4.39 -34.40
#